data_AF-A0A936WRD2-F1
#
_entry.id   AF-A0A936WRD2-F1
#
_cell.length_a   1.000
_cell.length_b   1.000
_cell.length_c   1.000
_cell.angle_alpha   90.00
_cell.angle_beta   90.00
_cell.angle_gamma   90.00
#
_symmetry.space_group_name_H-M   'P 1'
#
loop_
_entity.id
_entity.type
_entity.pdbx_description
1 polymer ?
#
loop_
_entity_poly.entity_id
_entity_poly.type
_entity_poly.pdbx_seq_one_letter_code
_entity_poly.pdbx_strand_id
1 'polypeptide(L)' 'MEKIKPEKALEMLRKKGVDISLEQAAQVLELLRKFANIMVSQYLERQRRG' A
#
# COMPACT_ATOMS: atom_id res chain seq x y z
N MET A 1 -3.20 11.55 -6.98
CA MET A 1 -2.13 10.53 -6.99
C MET A 1 -2.64 9.32 -7.73
N GLU A 2 -1.95 8.88 -8.78
CA GLU A 2 -2.26 7.57 -9.36
C GLU A 2 -1.92 6.46 -8.36
N LYS A 3 -2.79 5.45 -8.28
CA LYS A 3 -2.54 4.28 -7.44
C LYS A 3 -1.38 3.49 -8.07
N ILE A 4 -0.36 3.17 -7.27
CA ILE A 4 0.66 2.19 -7.67
C ILE A 4 -0.05 0.92 -8.13
N LYS A 5 0.34 0.37 -9.28
CA LYS A 5 -0.18 -0.91 -9.81
C LYS A 5 0.69 -2.07 -9.33
N PRO A 6 0.17 -3.32 -9.29
CA PRO A 6 0.93 -4.48 -8.84
C PRO A 6 2.26 -4.69 -9.57
N GLU A 7 2.34 -4.39 -10.87
CA GLU A 7 3.55 -4.52 -11.68
C GLU A 7 4.64 -3.56 -11.20
N LYS A 8 4.24 -2.35 -10.83
CA LYS A 8 5.16 -1.36 -10.29
C LYS A 8 5.61 -1.73 -8.87
N ALA A 9 4.71 -2.28 -8.05
CA ALA A 9 5.07 -2.78 -6.73
C ALA A 9 6.06 -3.96 -6.82
N LEU A 10 5.85 -4.88 -7.75
CA LEU A 10 6.75 -6.00 -8.04
C LEU A 10 8.14 -5.50 -8.47
N GLU A 11 8.22 -4.55 -9.39
CA GLU A 11 9.47 -3.93 -9.83
C GLU A 11 10.23 -3.30 -8.64
N MET A 12 9.52 -2.56 -7.77
CA MET A 12 10.11 -1.92 -6.60
C MET A 12 10.62 -2.92 -5.57
N LEU A 13 9.87 -4.00 -5.33
CA LEU A 13 10.23 -5.03 -4.35
C LEU A 13 11.43 -5.86 -4.83
N ARG A 14 11.45 -6.26 -6.11
CA ARG A 14 12.60 -6.96 -6.70
C ARG A 14 13.87 -6.12 -6.70
N LYS A 15 13.77 -4.81 -6.99
CA LYS A 15 14.90 -3.87 -6.87
C LYS A 15 15.49 -3.80 -5.46
N LYS A 16 14.71 -4.14 -4.44
CA LYS A 16 15.14 -4.20 -3.04
C LYS A 16 15.56 -5.62 -2.60
N GLY A 17 15.69 -6.56 -3.53
CA GLY A 17 16.07 -7.95 -3.24
C GLY A 17 14.93 -8.81 -2.71
N VAL A 18 13.68 -8.38 -2.84
CA VAL A 18 12.51 -9.16 -2.45
C VAL A 18 11.98 -9.90 -3.68
N ASP A 19 12.23 -11.20 -3.75
CA ASP A 19 11.73 -12.04 -4.83
C ASP A 19 10.34 -12.59 -4.51
N ILE A 20 9.33 -12.08 -5.23
CA ILE A 20 7.93 -12.45 -5.08
C ILE A 20 7.26 -12.52 -6.45
N SER A 21 6.07 -13.14 -6.51
CA SER A 21 5.22 -13.15 -7.70
C SER A 21 4.42 -11.86 -7.85
N LEU A 22 3.85 -11.63 -9.04
CA LEU A 22 2.92 -10.52 -9.28
C LEU A 22 1.67 -10.61 -8.38
N GLU A 23 1.18 -11.82 -8.14
CA GLU A 23 0.04 -12.07 -7.26
C GLU A 23 0.36 -11.69 -5.81
N GLN A 24 1.54 -12.09 -5.31
CA GLN A 24 2.01 -11.69 -3.98
C GLN A 24 2.20 -10.17 -3.89
N ALA A 25 2.73 -9.53 -4.93
CA ALA A 25 2.85 -8.07 -4.98
C ALA A 25 1.47 -7.37 -4.91
N ALA A 26 0.45 -7.93 -5.57
CA ALA A 26 -0.92 -7.44 -5.49
C ALA A 26 -1.49 -7.57 -4.06
N GLN A 27 -1.27 -8.71 -3.39
CA GLN A 27 -1.72 -8.94 -2.01
C GLN A 27 -1.04 -8.00 -1.02
N VAL A 28 0.29 -7.81 -1.13
CA VAL A 28 1.04 -6.85 -0.30
C VAL A 28 0.49 -5.44 -0.49
N LEU A 29 0.26 -5.05 -1.74
CA LEU A 29 -0.26 -3.73 -2.07
C LEU A 29 -1.68 -3.52 -1.54
N GLU A 30 -2.54 -4.54 -1.57
CA GLU A 30 -3.88 -4.50 -0.99
C GLU A 30 -3.82 -4.31 0.54
N LEU A 31 -2.95 -5.06 1.22
CA LEU A 31 -2.74 -4.93 2.66
C LEU A 31 -2.30 -3.51 3.04
N LEU A 32 -1.32 -2.95 2.32
CA LEU A 32 -0.83 -1.59 2.56
C LEU A 32 -1.92 -0.54 2.33
N ARG A 33 -2.80 -0.72 1.35
CA ARG A 33 -3.93 0.18 1.11
C ARG A 33 -4.94 0.15 2.26
N LYS A 34 -5.21 -1.03 2.83
CA LYS A 34 -6.08 -1.16 4.01
C LYS A 34 -5.50 -0.38 5.20
N PHE A 35 -4.20 -0.53 5.46
CA PHE A 35 -3.54 0.25 6.51
C PHE A 35 -3.57 1.75 6.26
N ALA A 36 -3.25 2.18 5.03
CA ALA A 36 -3.30 3.60 4.67
C ALA A 36 -4.69 4.21 4.90
N ASN A 37 -5.75 3.50 4.51
CA ASN A 37 -7.12 3.94 4.73
C ASN A 37 -7.44 4.08 6.22
N ILE A 38 -7.05 3.10 7.04
CA ILE A 38 -7.26 3.15 8.50
C ILE A 38 -6.54 4.37 9.10
N MET A 39 -5.26 4.54 8.77
CA MET A 39 -4.43 5.65 9.29
C MET A 39 -5.00 7.01 8.90
N VAL A 40 -5.41 7.18 7.63
CA VAL A 40 -6.03 8.41 7.15
C VAL A 40 -7.38 8.65 7.84
N SER A 41 -8.23 7.64 7.97
CA SER A 41 -9.51 7.76 8.66
C SER A 41 -9.32 8.19 10.12
N GLN A 42 -8.41 7.54 10.85
CA GLN A 42 -8.10 7.90 12.24
C GLN A 42 -7.55 9.32 12.37
N TYR A 43 -6.67 9.73 11.45
CA TYR A 43 -6.14 11.10 11.42
C TYR A 43 -7.26 12.12 11.21
N LEU A 44 -8.14 11.89 10.24
CA LEU A 44 -9.26 12.78 9.94
C LEU A 44 -10.28 12.83 11.08
N GLU A 45 -10.56 11.71 11.73
CA GLU A 45 -11.43 11.68 12.92
C GLU A 45 -10.84 12.47 14.07
N ARG A 46 -9.53 12.36 14.32
CA ARG A 46 -8.85 13.17 15.33
C ARG A 46 -8.95 14.66 15.02
N GLN A 47 -8.77 15.05 13.76
CA GLN A 47 -8.89 16.46 13.32
C GLN A 47 -10.31 17.01 13.49
N ARG A 48 -11.37 16.19 13.31
CA ARG A 48 -12.76 16.64 13.52
C ARG A 48 -13.16 16.80 14.99
N ARG A 49 -12.46 16.13 15.91
CA ARG A 49 -12.74 16.15 17.36
C ARG A 49 -11.94 17.22 18.11
N GLY A 50 -10.92 17.81 17.46
CA GLY A 50 -10.04 18.83 18.02
C GLY A 50 -10.51 20.24 17.73
#